data_AF-A0A7X7YQV5-F1
#
_entry.id   AF-A0A7X7YQV5-F1
#
_cell.length_a   1.000
_cell.length_b   1.000
_cell.length_c   1.000
_cell.angle_alpha   90.00
_cell.angle_beta   90.00
_cell.angle_gamma   90.00
#
_symmetry.space_group_name_H-M   'P 1'
#
loop_
_entity.id
_entity.type
_entity.pdbx_description
1 polymer ?
#
loop_
_entity_poly.entity_id
_entity_poly.type
_entity_poly.pdbx_seq_one_letter_code
_entity_poly.pdbx_strand_id
1 'polypeptide(L)'
;MKSRKELLFVYSVKDANPNGDPLNANHPRYDEETGQVLVSDVRIKRTIRDEFMRMKKDGNEGEYEEVFIDGLPKTMKSRYDELKGKFGDKEKAENILKKCIDARLFGLTFALGDKETFAWTGPVQFKWGRSLHKAKVEFIQGTGAFVTKEGGEQRTIRNEYIVPFALIATYAIGNQHASVRTGASDEDFNKLVEALWNGTNNLITRSKTEHRSRMLLVIDYVEGFNGLIGSLDERIKLVKKDGSELSEDEQLALRSITEVSIDLREVCEKLEPLSNQIEQIKIIKDPDLEILGLAELQDKFKNEGKKVVVELR
;
A
#
# COMPACT_ATOMS: atom_id res chain seq x y z
N MET A 1 -12.89 -13.47 -5.82
CA MET A 1 -11.55 -14.04 -5.59
C MET A 1 -11.76 -15.49 -5.23
N LYS A 2 -11.02 -16.39 -5.86
CA LYS A 2 -11.23 -17.83 -5.65
C LYS A 2 -10.73 -18.32 -4.30
N SER A 3 -9.64 -17.73 -3.81
CA SER A 3 -9.00 -18.16 -2.56
C SER A 3 -8.55 -16.99 -1.70
N ARG A 4 -8.20 -17.31 -0.44
CA ARG A 4 -7.58 -16.35 0.47
C ARG A 4 -6.23 -15.93 -0.07
N LYS A 5 -5.88 -14.66 0.15
CA LYS A 5 -4.57 -14.10 -0.19
C LYS A 5 -3.99 -13.35 0.99
N GLU A 6 -2.68 -13.39 1.15
CA GLU A 6 -1.92 -12.49 2.02
C GLU A 6 -0.96 -11.66 1.18
N LEU A 7 -0.83 -10.38 1.51
CA LEU A 7 0.04 -9.43 0.82
C LEU A 7 0.91 -8.72 1.84
N LEU A 8 2.21 -8.69 1.61
CA LEU A 8 3.19 -7.89 2.32
C LEU A 8 3.81 -6.92 1.33
N PHE A 9 3.72 -5.62 1.61
CA PHE A 9 4.31 -4.59 0.77
C PHE A 9 5.31 -3.75 1.57
N VAL A 10 6.49 -3.58 1.00
CA VAL A 10 7.58 -2.79 1.55
C VAL A 10 8.02 -1.74 0.54
N TYR A 11 8.08 -0.49 0.97
CA TYR A 11 8.55 0.62 0.17
C TYR A 11 9.41 1.56 1.01
N SER A 12 10.39 2.21 0.38
CA SER A 12 11.20 3.22 1.04
C SER A 12 10.61 4.61 0.81
N VAL A 13 10.87 5.50 1.76
CA VAL A 13 10.67 6.93 1.64
C VAL A 13 11.99 7.60 1.99
N LYS A 14 12.47 8.51 1.14
CA LYS A 14 13.69 9.28 1.37
C LYS A 14 13.39 10.77 1.29
N ASP A 15 13.93 11.56 2.22
CA ASP A 15 13.78 13.02 2.27
C ASP A 15 12.34 13.54 2.04
N ALA A 16 11.34 12.78 2.51
CA ALA A 16 9.94 13.01 2.19
C ALA A 16 9.04 12.67 3.37
N ASN A 17 7.78 13.09 3.29
CA ASN A 17 6.81 12.84 4.34
C ASN A 17 5.93 11.66 3.93
N PRO A 18 5.98 10.48 4.58
CA PRO A 18 5.22 9.31 4.13
C PRO A 18 3.71 9.45 4.30
N ASN A 19 3.27 9.97 5.44
CA ASN A 19 1.87 10.22 5.75
C ASN A 19 1.76 11.36 6.78
N GLY A 20 1.49 12.58 6.32
CA GLY A 20 1.31 13.73 7.20
C GLY A 20 0.00 13.65 8.00
N ASP A 21 0.03 14.17 9.21
CA ASP A 21 -1.14 14.33 10.06
C ASP A 21 -1.75 15.73 9.88
N PRO A 22 -2.96 15.85 9.31
CA PRO A 22 -3.61 17.15 9.12
C PRO A 22 -3.92 17.87 10.45
N LEU A 23 -3.97 17.16 11.58
CA LEU A 23 -4.22 17.74 12.89
C LEU A 23 -2.93 18.21 13.59
N ASN A 24 -1.75 17.82 13.09
CA ASN A 24 -0.46 18.15 13.69
C ASN A 24 0.48 18.79 12.66
N ALA A 25 0.06 19.93 12.08
CA ALA A 25 0.87 20.72 11.13
C ALA A 25 1.50 19.89 9.97
N ASN A 26 0.81 18.82 9.54
CA ASN A 26 1.29 17.88 8.53
C ASN A 26 2.59 17.14 8.92
N HIS A 27 2.89 17.03 10.20
CA HIS A 27 3.97 16.19 10.73
C HIS A 27 3.75 14.73 10.29
N PRO A 28 4.79 13.97 9.86
CA PRO A 28 4.68 12.54 9.64
C PRO A 28 4.05 11.88 10.87
N ARG A 29 3.09 10.97 10.67
CA ARG A 29 2.60 10.13 11.76
C ARG A 29 3.76 9.29 12.29
N TYR A 30 3.97 9.26 13.59
CA TYR A 30 5.03 8.49 14.23
C TYR A 30 4.54 7.96 15.58
N ASP A 31 5.21 6.92 16.06
CA ASP A 31 4.97 6.28 17.35
C ASP A 31 6.12 6.69 18.29
N GLU A 32 5.78 7.42 19.35
CA GLU A 32 6.74 8.01 20.29
C GLU A 32 7.55 6.97 21.07
N GLU A 33 6.91 5.84 21.43
CA GLU A 33 7.53 4.78 22.24
C GLU A 33 8.54 3.99 21.43
N THR A 34 8.21 3.70 20.16
CA THR A 34 9.06 2.86 19.30
C THR A 34 9.97 3.65 18.38
N GLY A 35 9.72 4.93 18.15
CA GLY A 35 10.41 5.76 17.16
C GLY A 35 10.11 5.38 15.70
N GLN A 36 9.06 4.58 15.46
CA GLN A 36 8.67 4.13 14.13
C GLN A 36 7.72 5.14 13.46
N VAL A 37 7.88 5.30 12.16
CA VAL A 37 7.00 6.11 11.33
C VAL A 37 5.78 5.29 10.92
N LEU A 38 4.60 5.90 10.94
CA LEU A 38 3.32 5.26 10.71
C LEU A 38 2.70 5.73 9.40
N VAL A 39 2.01 4.82 8.72
CA VAL A 39 1.22 5.12 7.54
C VAL A 39 -0.14 4.46 7.65
N SER A 40 -1.19 5.26 7.59
CA SER A 40 -2.56 4.76 7.63
C SER A 40 -2.88 3.89 6.41
N ASP A 41 -3.73 2.90 6.61
CA ASP A 41 -4.26 2.05 5.53
C ASP A 41 -4.96 2.88 4.45
N VAL A 42 -5.66 3.95 4.84
CA VAL A 42 -6.32 4.86 3.89
C VAL A 42 -5.33 5.58 2.97
N ARG A 43 -4.10 5.87 3.42
CA ARG A 43 -3.05 6.46 2.59
C ARG A 43 -2.56 5.48 1.53
N ILE A 44 -2.44 4.18 1.87
CA ILE A 44 -2.10 3.12 0.92
C ILE A 44 -3.23 2.95 -0.10
N LYS A 45 -4.48 2.83 0.36
CA LYS A 45 -5.67 2.75 -0.50
C LYS A 45 -5.81 3.97 -1.41
N ARG A 46 -5.40 5.17 -0.96
CA ARG A 46 -5.38 6.38 -1.80
C ARG A 46 -4.38 6.26 -2.93
N THR A 47 -3.15 5.83 -2.65
CA THR A 47 -2.11 5.61 -3.67
C THR A 47 -2.59 4.63 -4.75
N ILE A 48 -3.25 3.54 -4.36
CA ILE A 48 -3.82 2.56 -5.31
C ILE A 48 -4.93 3.19 -6.18
N ARG A 49 -5.83 3.98 -5.60
CA ARG A 49 -6.89 4.67 -6.36
C ARG A 49 -6.34 5.69 -7.35
N ASP A 50 -5.34 6.46 -6.94
CA ASP A 50 -4.66 7.44 -7.79
C ASP A 50 -4.02 6.76 -9.00
N GLU A 51 -3.42 5.59 -8.79
CA GLU A 51 -2.85 4.76 -9.83
C GLU A 51 -3.90 4.20 -10.81
N PHE A 52 -5.01 3.64 -10.30
CA PHE A 52 -6.10 3.17 -11.15
C PHE A 52 -6.63 4.27 -12.07
N MET A 53 -6.78 5.50 -11.54
CA MET A 53 -7.20 6.64 -12.34
C MET A 53 -6.16 7.05 -13.39
N ARG A 54 -4.87 6.89 -13.11
CA ARG A 54 -3.81 7.20 -14.08
C ARG A 54 -3.75 6.14 -15.18
N MET A 55 -3.71 4.86 -14.81
CA MET A 55 -3.69 3.73 -15.75
C MET A 55 -4.85 3.79 -16.75
N LYS A 56 -6.03 4.22 -16.29
CA LYS A 56 -7.20 4.43 -17.15
C LYS A 56 -7.00 5.55 -18.19
N LYS A 57 -6.32 6.65 -17.83
CA LYS A 57 -6.09 7.81 -18.72
C LYS A 57 -5.04 7.55 -19.80
N ASP A 58 -4.08 6.67 -19.54
CA ASP A 58 -2.93 6.40 -20.43
C ASP A 58 -3.29 5.49 -21.63
N GLY A 59 -4.56 5.49 -22.07
CA GLY A 59 -5.01 4.74 -23.25
C GLY A 59 -5.57 3.34 -22.98
N ASN A 60 -5.60 2.90 -21.72
CA ASN A 60 -6.16 1.61 -21.30
C ASN A 60 -7.61 1.73 -20.80
N GLU A 61 -8.41 2.64 -21.38
CA GLU A 61 -9.80 2.91 -20.94
C GLU A 61 -10.70 1.66 -20.97
N GLY A 62 -10.35 0.65 -21.78
CA GLY A 62 -11.04 -0.65 -21.83
C GLY A 62 -10.57 -1.69 -20.80
N GLU A 63 -9.40 -1.48 -20.18
CA GLU A 63 -8.80 -2.44 -19.23
C GLU A 63 -8.99 -2.03 -17.77
N TYR A 64 -9.13 -0.73 -17.49
CA TYR A 64 -9.26 -0.19 -16.13
C TYR A 64 -10.65 0.37 -15.84
N GLU A 65 -11.18 -0.03 -14.70
CA GLU A 65 -12.55 0.24 -14.30
C GLU A 65 -12.70 1.55 -13.54
N GLU A 66 -13.95 1.96 -13.26
CA GLU A 66 -14.22 3.21 -12.57
C GLU A 66 -13.67 3.23 -11.14
N VAL A 67 -13.34 4.43 -10.66
CA VAL A 67 -12.94 4.66 -9.27
C VAL A 67 -13.96 5.59 -8.62
N PHE A 68 -14.60 5.13 -7.55
CA PHE A 68 -15.63 5.90 -6.86
C PHE A 68 -15.03 7.06 -6.07
N ILE A 69 -13.91 6.84 -5.37
CA ILE A 69 -13.25 7.85 -4.54
C ILE A 69 -12.03 8.44 -5.26
N ASP A 70 -12.30 9.41 -6.16
CA ASP A 70 -11.30 10.12 -6.98
C ASP A 70 -10.47 11.18 -6.23
N GLY A 71 -10.84 11.52 -4.99
CA GLY A 71 -10.15 12.52 -4.15
C GLY A 71 -10.49 13.98 -4.45
N LEU A 72 -11.43 14.23 -5.36
CA LEU A 72 -12.04 15.54 -5.50
C LEU A 72 -12.99 15.81 -4.33
N PRO A 73 -13.23 17.09 -3.95
CA PRO A 73 -14.15 17.45 -2.88
C PRO A 73 -15.61 17.33 -3.35
N LYS A 74 -16.08 16.11 -3.62
CA LYS A 74 -17.43 15.79 -4.07
C LYS A 74 -18.22 15.10 -2.97
N THR A 75 -19.51 15.45 -2.86
CA THR A 75 -20.45 14.73 -1.99
C THR A 75 -20.71 13.32 -2.53
N MET A 76 -21.13 12.40 -1.65
CA MET A 76 -21.53 11.05 -2.05
C MET A 76 -22.62 11.08 -3.13
N LYS A 77 -23.59 12.00 -2.99
CA LYS A 77 -24.67 12.20 -3.97
C LYS A 77 -24.11 12.56 -5.35
N SER A 78 -23.23 13.55 -5.43
CA SER A 78 -22.63 13.99 -6.69
C SER A 78 -21.90 12.85 -7.39
N ARG A 79 -21.07 12.10 -6.64
CA ARG A 79 -20.35 10.94 -7.18
C ARG A 79 -21.29 9.88 -7.71
N TYR A 80 -22.35 9.59 -6.95
CA TYR A 80 -23.34 8.61 -7.36
C TYR A 80 -24.14 9.04 -8.59
N ASP A 81 -24.60 10.29 -8.64
CA ASP A 81 -25.37 10.83 -9.77
C ASP A 81 -24.54 10.81 -11.07
N GLU A 82 -23.23 11.09 -11.00
CA GLU A 82 -22.29 10.94 -12.13
C GLU A 82 -22.23 9.50 -12.66
N LEU A 83 -22.07 8.51 -11.76
CA LEU A 83 -22.03 7.10 -12.14
C LEU A 83 -23.39 6.59 -12.65
N LYS A 84 -24.48 7.04 -12.05
CA LYS A 84 -25.84 6.69 -12.44
C LYS A 84 -26.15 7.19 -13.85
N GLY A 85 -25.75 8.42 -14.18
CA GLY A 85 -25.85 8.96 -15.54
C GLY A 85 -25.02 8.17 -16.56
N LYS A 86 -23.86 7.63 -16.15
CA LYS A 86 -22.99 6.82 -17.01
C LYS A 86 -23.51 5.39 -17.23
N PHE A 87 -24.02 4.75 -16.19
CA PHE A 87 -24.33 3.31 -16.18
C PHE A 87 -25.81 2.97 -16.29
N GLY A 88 -26.69 3.96 -16.20
CA GLY A 88 -28.13 3.83 -16.41
C GLY A 88 -28.96 4.06 -15.16
N ASP A 89 -30.02 4.86 -15.29
CA ASP A 89 -30.82 5.34 -14.17
C ASP A 89 -31.68 4.29 -13.43
N LYS A 90 -31.80 3.08 -14.00
CA LYS A 90 -32.67 2.02 -13.50
C LYS A 90 -31.94 0.97 -12.63
N GLU A 91 -30.62 1.03 -12.55
CA GLU A 91 -29.86 0.11 -11.71
C GLU A 91 -29.90 0.52 -10.24
N LYS A 92 -29.93 -0.49 -9.34
CA LYS A 92 -29.73 -0.27 -7.90
C LYS A 92 -28.34 0.32 -7.65
N ALA A 93 -28.19 1.18 -6.65
CA ALA A 93 -26.92 1.81 -6.33
C ALA A 93 -25.82 0.78 -6.03
N GLU A 94 -26.15 -0.33 -5.38
CA GLU A 94 -25.25 -1.47 -5.16
C GLU A 94 -24.65 -2.01 -6.48
N ASN A 95 -25.45 -2.17 -7.53
CA ASN A 95 -24.96 -2.70 -8.81
C ASN A 95 -24.10 -1.68 -9.56
N ILE A 96 -24.46 -0.39 -9.48
CA ILE A 96 -23.66 0.70 -10.05
C ILE A 96 -22.28 0.75 -9.37
N LEU A 97 -22.24 0.74 -8.04
CA LEU A 97 -20.97 0.83 -7.30
C LEU A 97 -20.10 -0.43 -7.46
N LYS A 98 -20.68 -1.59 -7.76
CA LYS A 98 -19.91 -2.79 -8.16
C LYS A 98 -19.15 -2.61 -9.47
N LYS A 99 -19.44 -1.59 -10.29
CA LYS A 99 -18.64 -1.24 -11.47
C LYS A 99 -17.39 -0.42 -11.12
N CYS A 100 -17.24 -0.02 -9.86
CA CYS A 100 -16.05 0.67 -9.38
C CYS A 100 -15.08 -0.32 -8.71
N ILE A 101 -13.84 -0.38 -9.19
CA ILE A 101 -12.86 -1.35 -8.71
C ILE A 101 -12.49 -1.12 -7.24
N ASP A 102 -12.40 0.13 -6.80
CA ASP A 102 -12.06 0.48 -5.42
C ASP A 102 -13.20 0.14 -4.45
N ALA A 103 -14.45 0.30 -4.89
CA ALA A 103 -15.64 -0.13 -4.17
C ALA A 103 -15.70 -1.65 -4.01
N ARG A 104 -15.32 -2.41 -5.06
CA ARG A 104 -15.25 -3.87 -5.00
C ARG A 104 -14.15 -4.37 -4.09
N LEU A 105 -12.96 -3.77 -4.15
CA LEU A 105 -11.76 -4.20 -3.41
C LEU A 105 -11.77 -3.76 -1.94
N PHE A 106 -12.12 -2.51 -1.66
CA PHE A 106 -12.01 -1.91 -0.31
C PHE A 106 -13.34 -1.83 0.43
N GLY A 107 -14.45 -1.98 -0.30
CA GLY A 107 -15.78 -1.81 0.24
C GLY A 107 -16.17 -0.36 0.42
N LEU A 108 -17.42 -0.15 0.85
CA LEU A 108 -17.96 1.17 1.08
C LEU A 108 -19.19 1.12 1.99
N THR A 109 -19.47 2.27 2.60
CA THR A 109 -20.75 2.58 3.25
C THR A 109 -21.48 3.59 2.38
N PHE A 110 -22.67 3.24 1.92
CA PHE A 110 -23.54 4.09 1.11
C PHE A 110 -24.81 4.40 1.89
N ALA A 111 -25.08 5.68 2.09
CA ALA A 111 -26.30 6.16 2.74
C ALA A 111 -26.75 7.43 2.04
N LEU A 112 -27.77 7.33 1.18
CA LEU A 112 -28.32 8.45 0.43
C LEU A 112 -29.84 8.57 0.64
N GLY A 113 -30.23 9.22 1.73
CA GLY A 113 -31.62 9.39 2.16
C GLY A 113 -32.33 8.07 2.45
N ASP A 114 -33.67 8.08 2.41
CA ASP A 114 -34.50 6.93 2.80
C ASP A 114 -34.65 5.86 1.70
N LYS A 115 -34.03 6.05 0.52
CA LYS A 115 -34.26 5.18 -0.65
C LYS A 115 -33.37 3.95 -0.69
N GLU A 116 -32.06 4.12 -0.51
CA GLU A 116 -31.09 3.02 -0.55
C GLU A 116 -29.95 3.28 0.43
N THR A 117 -29.78 2.38 1.40
CA THR A 117 -28.67 2.38 2.36
C THR A 117 -28.10 0.97 2.44
N PHE A 118 -26.79 0.84 2.29
CA PHE A 118 -26.08 -0.42 2.48
C PHE A 118 -24.64 -0.18 2.86
N ALA A 119 -24.05 -1.17 3.52
CA ALA A 119 -22.62 -1.23 3.76
C ALA A 119 -22.13 -2.64 3.43
N TRP A 120 -20.97 -2.71 2.79
CA TRP A 120 -20.25 -3.96 2.62
C TRP A 120 -18.77 -3.78 2.92
N THR A 121 -18.18 -4.83 3.46
CA THR A 121 -16.73 -4.92 3.67
C THR A 121 -16.07 -5.39 2.38
N GLY A 122 -15.05 -4.66 1.91
CA GLY A 122 -14.25 -5.12 0.79
C GLY A 122 -13.38 -6.33 1.18
N PRO A 123 -13.03 -7.19 0.23
CA PRO A 123 -12.15 -8.33 0.48
C PRO A 123 -10.73 -7.92 0.86
N VAL A 124 -10.24 -6.76 0.43
CA VAL A 124 -8.85 -6.34 0.71
C VAL A 124 -8.79 -5.38 1.89
N GLN A 125 -8.25 -5.86 3.00
CA GLN A 125 -8.07 -5.07 4.22
C GLN A 125 -6.58 -4.92 4.53
N PHE A 126 -6.12 -3.67 4.57
CA PHE A 126 -4.75 -3.30 4.94
C PHE A 126 -4.66 -2.99 6.43
N LYS A 127 -3.58 -3.44 7.06
CA LYS A 127 -3.11 -2.96 8.35
C LYS A 127 -2.40 -1.60 8.16
N TRP A 128 -2.33 -0.81 9.22
CA TRP A 128 -1.44 0.35 9.24
C TRP A 128 -0.01 -0.08 8.93
N GLY A 129 0.66 0.66 8.06
CA GLY A 129 2.06 0.47 7.78
C GLY A 129 2.94 1.07 8.88
N ARG A 130 4.07 0.42 9.15
CA ARG A 130 5.09 0.88 10.11
C ARG A 130 6.47 0.80 9.48
N SER A 131 7.37 1.71 9.87
CA SER A 131 8.77 1.59 9.47
C SER A 131 9.42 0.38 10.15
N LEU A 132 10.23 -0.39 9.42
CA LEU A 132 10.95 -1.57 9.92
C LEU A 132 12.11 -1.21 10.87
N HIS A 133 12.35 0.07 11.07
CA HIS A 133 13.40 0.61 11.94
C HIS A 133 12.95 1.96 12.53
N LYS A 134 13.66 2.42 13.56
CA LYS A 134 13.55 3.77 14.10
C LYS A 134 13.93 4.80 13.04
N ALA A 135 13.13 5.86 12.89
CA ALA A 135 13.41 6.94 11.96
C ALA A 135 13.09 8.29 12.58
N LYS A 136 13.98 9.26 12.36
CA LYS A 136 13.82 10.62 12.87
C LYS A 136 13.05 11.49 11.89
N VAL A 137 12.16 12.31 12.42
CA VAL A 137 11.52 13.38 11.64
C VAL A 137 12.38 14.64 11.75
N GLU A 138 12.71 15.24 10.61
CA GLU A 138 13.45 16.49 10.52
C GLU A 138 12.53 17.64 10.11
N PHE A 139 12.69 18.77 10.77
CA PHE A 139 12.02 20.02 10.42
C PHE A 139 12.92 20.81 9.46
N ILE A 140 12.37 21.16 8.31
CA ILE A 140 13.02 21.99 7.31
C ILE A 140 12.23 23.28 7.14
N GLN A 141 12.94 24.40 7.21
CA GLN A 141 12.39 25.71 6.89
C GLN A 141 12.95 26.19 5.55
N GLY A 142 12.04 26.62 4.68
CA GLY A 142 12.36 27.25 3.41
C GLY A 142 11.74 28.63 3.27
N THR A 143 12.09 29.33 2.19
CA THR A 143 11.49 30.61 1.81
C THR A 143 10.73 30.48 0.50
N GLY A 144 9.55 31.09 0.44
CA GLY A 144 8.72 31.21 -0.75
C GLY A 144 9.13 32.43 -1.59
N ALA A 145 8.62 32.49 -2.83
CA ALA A 145 8.94 33.58 -3.76
C ALA A 145 8.12 34.85 -3.50
N PHE A 146 7.00 34.75 -2.78
CA PHE A 146 6.08 35.86 -2.57
C PHE A 146 6.35 36.58 -1.26
N VAL A 147 6.23 37.91 -1.29
CA VAL A 147 6.24 38.75 -0.08
C VAL A 147 4.86 38.73 0.56
N THR A 148 4.80 38.84 1.88
CA THR A 148 3.54 38.71 2.64
C THR A 148 2.64 39.94 2.53
N LYS A 149 3.18 41.09 2.10
CA LYS A 149 2.47 42.37 1.91
C LYS A 149 3.04 43.13 0.71
N GLU A 150 2.21 43.90 0.01
CA GLU A 150 2.67 44.81 -1.05
C GLU A 150 3.70 45.80 -0.50
N GLY A 151 4.85 45.94 -1.19
CA GLY A 151 5.97 46.78 -0.76
C GLY A 151 6.84 46.20 0.37
N GLY A 152 6.57 44.99 0.86
CA GLY A 152 7.41 44.33 1.87
C GLY A 152 8.62 43.61 1.27
N GLU A 153 9.71 43.49 2.05
CA GLU A 153 10.89 42.70 1.68
C GLU A 153 10.85 41.25 2.19
N GLN A 154 10.03 40.99 3.22
CA GLN A 154 9.98 39.68 3.87
C GLN A 154 9.22 38.66 3.00
N ARG A 155 9.98 37.68 2.50
CA ARG A 155 9.46 36.52 1.79
C ARG A 155 8.66 35.61 2.71
N THR A 156 7.68 34.93 2.14
CA THR A 156 6.88 33.91 2.83
C THR A 156 7.78 32.82 3.38
N ILE A 157 7.55 32.39 4.62
CA ILE A 157 8.26 31.27 5.23
C ILE A 157 7.43 30.01 5.01
N ARG A 158 8.11 28.92 4.68
CA ARG A 158 7.51 27.60 4.55
C ARG A 158 8.19 26.67 5.54
N ASN A 159 7.37 25.91 6.26
CA ASN A 159 7.82 24.85 7.13
C ASN A 159 7.41 23.50 6.54
N GLU A 160 8.30 22.52 6.59
CA GLU A 160 8.00 21.15 6.22
C GLU A 160 8.66 20.17 7.19
N TYR A 161 8.05 18.99 7.29
CA TYR A 161 8.60 17.88 8.04
C TYR A 161 8.85 16.73 7.08
N ILE A 162 10.06 16.18 7.12
CA ILE A 162 10.47 15.06 6.30
C ILE A 162 11.02 13.94 7.17
N VAL A 163 11.05 12.74 6.60
CA VAL A 163 11.81 11.61 7.13
C VAL A 163 12.99 11.41 6.18
N PRO A 164 14.25 11.49 6.67
CA PRO A 164 15.43 11.34 5.82
C PRO A 164 15.46 9.98 5.11
N PHE A 165 15.12 8.91 5.82
CA PHE A 165 14.93 7.59 5.25
C PHE A 165 14.04 6.74 6.16
N ALA A 166 13.07 6.04 5.58
CA ALA A 166 12.31 5.01 6.25
C ALA A 166 11.93 3.90 5.29
N LEU A 167 12.12 2.66 5.70
CA LEU A 167 11.59 1.48 5.02
C LEU A 167 10.29 1.06 5.68
N ILE A 168 9.16 1.22 5.01
CA ILE A 168 7.81 1.03 5.56
C ILE A 168 7.24 -0.30 5.05
N ALA A 169 6.77 -1.12 5.98
CA ALA A 169 6.06 -2.36 5.69
C ALA A 169 4.57 -2.22 6.02
N THR A 170 3.70 -2.76 5.16
CA THR A 170 2.27 -2.90 5.39
C THR A 170 1.81 -4.29 4.97
N TYR A 171 0.86 -4.83 5.72
CA TYR A 171 0.29 -6.15 5.50
C TYR A 171 -1.19 -6.04 5.14
N ALA A 172 -1.66 -6.89 4.22
CA ALA A 172 -3.04 -6.97 3.83
C ALA A 172 -3.53 -8.41 3.66
N ILE A 173 -4.83 -8.60 3.84
CA ILE A 173 -5.53 -9.86 3.59
C ILE A 173 -6.52 -9.64 2.45
N GLY A 174 -6.51 -10.54 1.48
CA GLY A 174 -7.58 -10.74 0.50
C GLY A 174 -8.53 -11.84 0.98
N ASN A 175 -9.74 -11.45 1.40
CA ASN A 175 -10.77 -12.33 1.93
C ASN A 175 -11.73 -12.80 0.83
N GLN A 176 -11.64 -14.08 0.48
CA GLN A 176 -12.48 -14.70 -0.55
C GLN A 176 -13.99 -14.60 -0.25
N HIS A 177 -14.40 -14.67 1.02
CA HIS A 177 -15.81 -14.65 1.41
C HIS A 177 -16.46 -13.28 1.18
N ALA A 178 -15.76 -12.21 1.55
CA ALA A 178 -16.20 -10.85 1.29
C ALA A 178 -16.28 -10.56 -0.22
N SER A 179 -15.39 -11.19 -1.02
CA SER A 179 -15.35 -11.02 -2.47
C SER A 179 -16.62 -11.52 -3.17
N VAL A 180 -17.33 -12.50 -2.61
CA VAL A 180 -18.61 -13.00 -3.16
C VAL A 180 -19.66 -11.89 -3.16
N ARG A 181 -19.75 -11.11 -2.08
CA ARG A 181 -20.71 -10.02 -1.98
C ARG A 181 -20.33 -8.84 -2.86
N THR A 182 -19.05 -8.46 -2.89
CA THR A 182 -18.59 -7.31 -3.66
C THR A 182 -18.41 -7.60 -5.15
N GLY A 183 -18.31 -8.87 -5.53
CA GLY A 183 -18.01 -9.29 -6.90
C GLY A 183 -16.53 -9.13 -7.28
N ALA A 184 -15.65 -8.84 -6.32
CA ALA A 184 -14.23 -8.68 -6.61
C ALA A 184 -13.62 -9.98 -7.13
N SER A 185 -12.87 -9.90 -8.22
CA SER A 185 -12.22 -11.05 -8.86
C SER A 185 -10.74 -11.20 -8.47
N ASP A 186 -10.10 -12.31 -8.85
CA ASP A 186 -8.63 -12.41 -8.72
C ASP A 186 -7.91 -11.42 -9.65
N GLU A 187 -8.54 -11.05 -10.77
CA GLU A 187 -8.04 -10.02 -11.69
C GLU A 187 -8.04 -8.63 -11.04
N ASP A 188 -9.08 -8.29 -10.28
CA ASP A 188 -9.11 -7.05 -9.50
C ASP A 188 -7.96 -6.99 -8.49
N PHE A 189 -7.64 -8.14 -7.86
CA PHE A 189 -6.52 -8.23 -6.92
C PHE A 189 -5.18 -8.08 -7.63
N ASN A 190 -5.01 -8.66 -8.82
CA ASN A 190 -3.80 -8.48 -9.63
C ASN A 190 -3.62 -7.01 -10.03
N LYS A 191 -4.70 -6.35 -10.48
CA LYS A 191 -4.68 -4.90 -10.75
C LYS A 191 -4.31 -4.10 -9.50
N LEU A 192 -4.78 -4.49 -8.32
CA LEU A 192 -4.36 -3.86 -7.05
C LEU A 192 -2.86 -4.02 -6.78
N VAL A 193 -2.29 -5.20 -7.04
CA VAL A 193 -0.86 -5.45 -6.85
C VAL A 193 -0.03 -4.56 -7.78
N GLU A 194 -0.40 -4.49 -9.05
CA GLU A 194 0.22 -3.58 -10.03
C GLU A 194 0.06 -2.12 -9.62
N ALA A 195 -1.14 -1.75 -9.20
CA ALA A 195 -1.44 -0.37 -8.83
C ALA A 195 -0.75 0.06 -7.52
N LEU A 196 -0.53 -0.86 -6.60
CA LEU A 196 0.23 -0.59 -5.37
C LEU A 196 1.70 -0.35 -5.68
N TRP A 197 2.30 -1.21 -6.51
CA TRP A 197 3.69 -1.07 -6.93
C TRP A 197 3.93 0.22 -7.72
N ASN A 198 3.17 0.42 -8.80
CA ASN A 198 3.34 1.56 -9.70
C ASN A 198 2.87 2.85 -9.04
N GLY A 199 1.74 2.83 -8.33
CA GLY A 199 1.20 3.99 -7.64
C GLY A 199 2.19 4.59 -6.66
N THR A 200 2.92 3.74 -5.94
CA THR A 200 3.93 4.18 -4.97
C THR A 200 5.11 4.88 -5.67
N ASN A 201 5.60 4.31 -6.78
CA ASN A 201 6.68 4.91 -7.57
C ASN A 201 6.25 6.21 -8.29
N ASN A 202 4.96 6.35 -8.56
CA ASN A 202 4.39 7.51 -9.25
C ASN A 202 3.88 8.62 -8.30
N LEU A 203 4.24 8.57 -7.01
CA LEU A 203 3.98 9.66 -6.06
C LEU A 203 4.94 10.85 -6.27
N ILE A 204 4.98 11.38 -7.49
CA ILE A 204 5.90 12.45 -7.89
C ILE A 204 5.30 13.80 -7.52
N THR A 205 5.45 14.17 -6.24
CA THR A 205 5.02 15.48 -5.70
C THR A 205 6.08 15.98 -4.74
N ARG A 206 6.19 17.31 -4.55
CA ARG A 206 7.25 17.91 -3.70
C ARG A 206 7.46 17.22 -2.34
N SER A 207 6.40 16.75 -1.68
CA SER A 207 6.49 16.11 -0.36
C SER A 207 6.62 14.59 -0.39
N LYS A 208 6.66 13.97 -1.58
CA LYS A 208 6.60 12.52 -1.80
C LYS A 208 7.56 11.99 -2.89
N THR A 209 8.35 12.85 -3.55
CA THR A 209 9.13 12.54 -4.78
C THR A 209 10.09 11.33 -4.67
N GLU A 210 10.35 10.78 -3.49
CA GLU A 210 11.24 9.62 -3.29
C GLU A 210 10.55 8.47 -2.54
N HIS A 211 9.27 8.26 -2.81
CA HIS A 211 8.61 7.00 -2.50
C HIS A 211 9.00 5.96 -3.56
N ARG A 212 9.56 4.83 -3.14
CA ARG A 212 9.97 3.76 -4.05
C ARG A 212 9.58 2.40 -3.50
N SER A 213 8.82 1.64 -4.28
CA SER A 213 8.50 0.23 -4.04
C SER A 213 9.79 -0.59 -3.97
N ARG A 214 9.91 -1.45 -2.96
CA ARG A 214 11.12 -2.27 -2.75
C ARG A 214 10.83 -3.76 -2.78
N MET A 215 9.73 -4.18 -2.16
CA MET A 215 9.33 -5.58 -2.16
C MET A 215 7.81 -5.69 -2.08
N LEU A 216 7.24 -6.63 -2.81
CA LEU A 216 5.85 -7.05 -2.67
C LEU A 216 5.81 -8.57 -2.69
N LEU A 217 5.30 -9.18 -1.62
CA LEU A 217 5.11 -10.62 -1.50
C LEU A 217 3.61 -10.91 -1.43
N VAL A 218 3.12 -11.78 -2.32
CA VAL A 218 1.74 -12.29 -2.33
C VAL A 218 1.78 -13.79 -2.11
N ILE A 219 1.00 -14.28 -1.15
CA ILE A 219 0.73 -15.70 -0.96
C ILE A 219 -0.70 -15.97 -1.42
N ASP A 220 -0.82 -16.80 -2.44
CA ASP A 220 -2.09 -17.35 -2.90
C ASP A 220 -2.29 -18.72 -2.28
N TYR A 221 -3.37 -18.87 -1.51
CA TYR A 221 -3.73 -20.16 -0.94
C TYR A 221 -4.57 -20.99 -1.91
N VAL A 222 -4.64 -22.30 -1.67
CA VAL A 222 -5.55 -23.21 -2.37
C VAL A 222 -7.01 -22.86 -2.07
N GLU A 223 -7.90 -23.12 -3.02
CA GLU A 223 -9.32 -22.89 -2.86
C GLU A 223 -9.89 -23.70 -1.68
N GLY A 224 -10.76 -23.07 -0.88
CA GLY A 224 -11.34 -23.68 0.32
C GLY A 224 -10.51 -23.54 1.60
N PHE A 225 -9.22 -23.18 1.52
CA PHE A 225 -8.41 -22.91 2.71
C PHE A 225 -8.80 -21.58 3.38
N ASN A 226 -9.01 -21.62 4.70
CA ASN A 226 -9.45 -20.47 5.50
C ASN A 226 -8.41 -19.94 6.48
N GLY A 227 -7.26 -20.63 6.61
CA GLY A 227 -6.15 -20.22 7.46
C GLY A 227 -5.28 -19.14 6.80
N LEU A 228 -4.26 -18.70 7.53
CA LEU A 228 -3.27 -17.70 7.12
C LEU A 228 -2.07 -17.73 8.06
N ILE A 229 -0.95 -17.11 7.66
CA ILE A 229 0.20 -16.91 8.54
C ILE A 229 -0.07 -15.76 9.52
N GLY A 230 -0.57 -14.64 8.98
CA GLY A 230 -0.92 -13.46 9.76
C GLY A 230 0.29 -12.59 10.07
N SER A 231 0.04 -11.28 10.08
CA SER A 231 1.01 -10.25 10.47
C SER A 231 2.37 -10.41 9.79
N LEU A 232 2.40 -10.63 8.46
CA LEU A 232 3.66 -10.82 7.73
C LEU A 232 4.64 -9.65 7.92
N ASP A 233 4.13 -8.45 8.15
CA ASP A 233 4.91 -7.25 8.46
C ASP A 233 5.69 -7.35 9.78
N GLU A 234 5.22 -8.15 10.74
CA GLU A 234 5.89 -8.40 12.03
C GLU A 234 6.91 -9.54 11.96
N ARG A 235 6.96 -10.26 10.84
CA ARG A 235 7.81 -11.45 10.62
C ARG A 235 8.99 -11.17 9.71
N ILE A 236 9.19 -9.91 9.34
CA ILE A 236 10.34 -9.48 8.57
C ILE A 236 11.15 -8.50 9.42
N LYS A 237 12.47 -8.51 9.24
CA LYS A 237 13.37 -7.61 9.96
C LYS A 237 14.28 -6.89 9.00
N LEU A 238 14.64 -5.66 9.37
CA LEU A 238 15.76 -4.96 8.75
C LEU A 238 17.04 -5.37 9.46
N VAL A 239 18.01 -5.87 8.70
CA VAL A 239 19.31 -6.33 9.23
C VAL A 239 20.45 -5.72 8.43
N LYS A 240 21.66 -5.77 8.99
CA LYS A 240 22.88 -5.46 8.25
C LYS A 240 23.10 -6.49 7.15
N LYS A 241 24.04 -6.18 6.24
CA LYS A 241 24.42 -7.08 5.13
C LYS A 241 24.98 -8.43 5.60
N ASP A 242 25.56 -8.49 6.80
CA ASP A 242 26.03 -9.75 7.40
C ASP A 242 24.92 -10.51 8.17
N GLY A 243 23.69 -9.98 8.20
CA GLY A 243 22.55 -10.55 8.91
C GLY A 243 22.45 -10.19 10.39
N SER A 244 23.36 -9.37 10.92
CA SER A 244 23.29 -8.89 12.31
C SER A 244 22.28 -7.74 12.49
N GLU A 245 21.83 -7.54 13.73
CA GLU A 245 20.87 -6.48 14.06
C GLU A 245 21.51 -5.08 14.03
N LEU A 246 20.74 -4.07 13.63
CA LEU A 246 21.17 -2.67 13.69
C LEU A 246 21.01 -2.12 15.11
N SER A 247 22.03 -1.41 15.60
CA SER A 247 21.90 -0.58 16.80
C SER A 247 20.92 0.57 16.57
N GLU A 248 20.45 1.20 17.64
CA GLU A 248 19.55 2.36 17.55
C GLU A 248 20.16 3.51 16.74
N ASP A 249 21.43 3.82 16.98
CA ASP A 249 22.14 4.87 16.26
C ASP A 249 22.26 4.54 14.77
N GLU A 250 22.55 3.27 14.44
CA GLU A 250 22.60 2.82 13.05
C GLU A 250 21.25 2.93 12.36
N GLN A 251 20.15 2.55 13.04
CA GLN A 251 18.79 2.68 12.49
C GLN A 251 18.44 4.15 12.16
N LEU A 252 18.77 5.08 13.06
CA LEU A 252 18.52 6.52 12.86
C LEU A 252 19.42 7.13 11.78
N ALA A 253 20.60 6.55 11.55
CA ALA A 253 21.59 7.02 10.58
C ALA A 253 21.32 6.54 9.15
N LEU A 254 20.49 5.53 8.92
CA LEU A 254 20.20 4.97 7.57
C LEU A 254 19.78 6.05 6.56
N ARG A 255 20.33 6.01 5.33
CA ARG A 255 19.97 6.93 4.23
C ARG A 255 19.73 6.24 2.89
N SER A 256 19.99 4.94 2.80
CA SER A 256 19.87 4.15 1.58
C SER A 256 19.43 2.71 1.86
N ILE A 257 18.71 2.13 0.89
CA ILE A 257 18.34 0.71 0.92
C ILE A 257 19.55 -0.21 0.78
N THR A 258 20.62 0.27 0.16
CA THR A 258 21.84 -0.51 -0.12
C THR A 258 22.66 -0.81 1.13
N GLU A 259 22.37 -0.15 2.25
CA GLU A 259 23.08 -0.33 3.54
C GLU A 259 22.60 -1.57 4.31
N VAL A 260 21.45 -2.13 3.91
CA VAL A 260 20.68 -3.09 4.71
C VAL A 260 20.10 -4.21 3.84
N SER A 261 19.61 -5.26 4.49
CA SER A 261 18.89 -6.37 3.88
C SER A 261 17.57 -6.60 4.63
N ILE A 262 16.55 -7.11 3.93
CA ILE A 262 15.34 -7.62 4.58
C ILE A 262 15.54 -9.11 4.88
N ASP A 263 15.29 -9.51 6.11
CA ASP A 263 15.30 -10.91 6.52
C ASP A 263 13.89 -11.52 6.41
N LEU A 264 13.73 -12.51 5.52
CA LEU A 264 12.49 -13.27 5.33
C LEU A 264 12.50 -14.65 5.99
N ARG A 265 13.54 -15.02 6.75
CA ARG A 265 13.67 -16.39 7.27
C ARG A 265 12.49 -16.82 8.15
N GLU A 266 12.00 -15.94 9.03
CA GLU A 266 10.82 -16.26 9.85
C GLU A 266 9.56 -16.49 8.99
N VAL A 267 9.36 -15.70 7.92
CA VAL A 267 8.27 -15.94 6.96
C VAL A 267 8.41 -17.33 6.33
N CYS A 268 9.63 -17.71 5.95
CA CYS A 268 9.91 -19.04 5.38
C CYS A 268 9.59 -20.17 6.35
N GLU A 269 9.93 -20.02 7.64
CA GLU A 269 9.61 -20.98 8.69
C GLU A 269 8.09 -21.12 8.91
N LYS A 270 7.33 -20.01 8.84
CA LYS A 270 5.87 -20.05 8.99
C LYS A 270 5.14 -20.59 7.77
N LEU A 271 5.74 -20.49 6.59
CA LEU A 271 5.22 -21.05 5.35
C LEU A 271 5.31 -22.57 5.30
N GLU A 272 6.34 -23.16 5.93
CA GLU A 272 6.62 -24.60 5.91
C GLU A 272 5.44 -25.48 6.35
N PRO A 273 4.78 -25.27 7.50
CA PRO A 273 3.62 -26.09 7.89
C PRO A 273 2.40 -25.90 6.99
N LEU A 274 2.39 -24.86 6.14
CA LEU A 274 1.29 -24.51 5.25
C LEU A 274 1.59 -24.81 3.77
N SER A 275 2.71 -25.44 3.44
CA SER A 275 3.15 -25.62 2.06
C SER A 275 2.12 -26.28 1.14
N ASN A 276 1.43 -27.31 1.65
CA ASN A 276 0.35 -27.99 0.94
C ASN A 276 -0.88 -27.10 0.68
N GLN A 277 -1.07 -26.05 1.48
CA GLN A 277 -2.17 -25.10 1.38
C GLN A 277 -1.84 -23.89 0.49
N ILE A 278 -0.61 -23.77 0.02
CA ILE A 278 -0.16 -22.67 -0.82
C ILE A 278 -0.24 -23.10 -2.28
N GLU A 279 -0.92 -22.30 -3.10
CA GLU A 279 -0.99 -22.47 -4.54
C GLU A 279 0.23 -21.83 -5.21
N GLN A 280 0.51 -20.58 -4.84
CA GLN A 280 1.59 -19.79 -5.43
C GLN A 280 2.11 -18.75 -4.43
N ILE A 281 3.41 -18.45 -4.53
CA ILE A 281 4.01 -17.26 -3.92
C ILE A 281 4.55 -16.38 -5.05
N LYS A 282 4.13 -15.12 -5.11
CA LYS A 282 4.67 -14.10 -6.01
C LYS A 282 5.50 -13.10 -5.20
N ILE A 283 6.74 -12.88 -5.59
CA ILE A 283 7.62 -11.86 -5.02
C ILE A 283 8.03 -10.92 -6.13
N ILE A 284 7.71 -9.65 -5.99
CA ILE A 284 8.26 -8.55 -6.80
C ILE A 284 9.32 -7.87 -5.94
N LYS A 285 10.54 -7.70 -6.45
CA LYS A 285 11.58 -6.98 -5.72
C LYS A 285 12.32 -5.98 -6.60
N ASP A 286 12.72 -4.89 -5.95
CA ASP A 286 13.67 -3.92 -6.46
C ASP A 286 15.05 -4.56 -6.60
N PRO A 287 15.77 -4.36 -7.72
CA PRO A 287 17.14 -4.85 -7.91
C PRO A 287 18.10 -4.47 -6.78
N ASP A 288 17.98 -3.26 -6.25
CA ASP A 288 18.87 -2.71 -5.22
C ASP A 288 18.62 -3.29 -3.82
N LEU A 289 17.46 -3.95 -3.61
CA LEU A 289 17.13 -4.59 -2.35
C LEU A 289 17.66 -6.02 -2.30
N GLU A 290 18.43 -6.28 -1.25
CA GLU A 290 18.86 -7.61 -0.85
C GLU A 290 17.88 -8.22 0.15
N ILE A 291 17.57 -9.50 -0.05
CA ILE A 291 16.61 -10.26 0.75
C ILE A 291 17.26 -11.56 1.20
N LEU A 292 17.46 -11.70 2.51
CA LEU A 292 17.95 -12.93 3.13
C LEU A 292 16.80 -13.95 3.24
N GLY A 293 17.11 -15.24 3.02
CA GLY A 293 16.12 -16.31 3.02
C GLY A 293 15.34 -16.49 1.71
N LEU A 294 15.54 -15.61 0.70
CA LEU A 294 14.84 -15.73 -0.58
C LEU A 294 15.22 -17.01 -1.34
N ALA A 295 16.50 -17.36 -1.37
CA ALA A 295 16.96 -18.60 -2.01
C ALA A 295 16.41 -19.84 -1.30
N GLU A 296 16.43 -19.84 0.03
CA GLU A 296 15.85 -20.91 0.85
C GLU A 296 14.36 -21.10 0.57
N LEU A 297 13.60 -20.01 0.43
CA LEU A 297 12.19 -20.04 0.06
C LEU A 297 11.99 -20.68 -1.31
N GLN A 298 12.78 -20.28 -2.31
CA GLN A 298 12.67 -20.83 -3.66
C GLN A 298 13.02 -22.33 -3.69
N ASP A 299 14.09 -22.73 -3.02
CA ASP A 299 14.55 -24.12 -3.00
C ASP A 299 13.54 -25.03 -2.28
N LYS A 300 13.01 -24.60 -1.13
CA LYS A 300 12.00 -25.36 -0.38
C LYS A 300 10.75 -25.63 -1.23
N PHE A 301 10.16 -24.59 -1.81
CA PHE A 301 8.90 -24.72 -2.57
C PHE A 301 9.10 -25.38 -3.94
N LYS A 302 10.29 -25.26 -4.55
CA LYS A 302 10.63 -25.98 -5.78
C LYS A 302 10.63 -27.49 -5.56
N ASN A 303 11.13 -27.96 -4.42
CA ASN A 303 11.13 -29.38 -4.06
C ASN A 303 9.71 -29.95 -3.87
N GLU A 304 8.74 -29.09 -3.54
CA GLU A 304 7.33 -29.45 -3.36
C GLU A 304 6.47 -29.30 -4.63
N GLY A 305 7.09 -28.92 -5.76
CA GLY A 305 6.39 -28.69 -7.02
C GLY A 305 5.50 -27.43 -7.02
N LYS A 306 5.72 -26.51 -6.08
CA LYS A 306 4.96 -25.26 -5.93
C LYS A 306 5.65 -24.10 -6.63
N LYS A 307 4.87 -23.11 -7.06
CA LYS A 307 5.36 -22.00 -7.88
C LYS A 307 5.75 -20.80 -7.01
N VAL A 308 7.05 -20.60 -6.79
CA VAL A 308 7.59 -19.30 -6.31
C VAL A 308 8.05 -18.51 -7.52
N VAL A 309 7.35 -17.41 -7.81
CA VAL A 309 7.69 -16.51 -8.91
C VAL A 309 8.39 -15.30 -8.32
N VAL A 310 9.64 -15.07 -8.73
CA VAL A 310 10.38 -13.85 -8.38
C VAL A 310 10.48 -12.97 -9.63
N GLU A 311 10.02 -11.75 -9.51
CA GLU A 311 10.02 -10.73 -10.56
C GLU A 311 10.89 -9.55 -10.10
N LEU A 312 11.80 -9.11 -10.96
CA LEU A 312 12.59 -7.90 -10.74
C LEU A 312 11.89 -6.72 -11.41
N ARG A 313 11.70 -5.63 -10.67
CA ARG A 313 11.12 -4.38 -11.17
C ARG A 313 11.86 -3.18 -10.64
#